data_AF-A0A357L6K0-F1
#
_entry.id   AF-A0A357L6K0-F1
#
_cell.length_a   1.000
_cell.length_b   1.000
_cell.length_c   1.000
_cell.angle_alpha   90.00
_cell.angle_beta   90.00
_cell.angle_gamma   90.00
#
_symmetry.space_group_name_H-M   'P 1'
#
loop_
_entity.id
_entity.type
_entity.pdbx_description
1 polymer ?
#
loop_
_entity_poly.entity_id
_entity_poly.type
_entity_poly.pdbx_seq_one_letter_code
_entity_poly.pdbx_strand_id
1 'polypeptide(L)'
;LAAMNAAENSPWAAPRVLHNGATELRFWKLNRPMTALARNADGDQLLFIHEGAADLFCDYGHLSVEAGDYVVLPRGTMWRLSPSQALSILMIEATGSHYTLPDKGLVGPHAIFDPAMLDAPKIDDAFRAHQADDRETRVEIKKRGAVSVATYPYNPLDVVGWHGELSPVRINVRHIRPLMSHRYHVPPSA
;
A
#
# COMPACT_ATOMS: atom_id res chain seq x y z
N LEU A 1 17.06 12.39 -10.23
CA LEU A 1 16.92 13.00 -8.88
C LEU A 1 15.84 14.08 -8.86
N ALA A 2 15.87 15.12 -9.71
CA ALA A 2 14.84 16.18 -9.70
C ALA A 2 13.39 15.67 -9.89
N ALA A 3 13.18 14.67 -10.76
CA ALA A 3 11.86 14.08 -10.99
C ALA A 3 11.26 13.37 -9.76
N MET A 4 12.09 12.91 -8.81
CA MET A 4 11.62 12.25 -7.58
C MET A 4 11.02 13.24 -6.56
N ASN A 5 11.25 14.53 -6.75
CA ASN A 5 10.72 15.59 -5.88
C ASN A 5 9.39 16.16 -6.40
N ALA A 6 8.95 15.78 -7.60
CA ALA A 6 7.67 16.21 -8.13
C ALA A 6 6.53 15.52 -7.38
N ALA A 7 5.55 16.30 -6.93
CA ALA A 7 4.33 15.78 -6.34
C ALA A 7 3.35 15.41 -7.46
N GLU A 8 3.05 14.11 -7.56
CA GLU A 8 2.14 13.57 -8.56
C GLU A 8 0.85 13.12 -7.88
N ASN A 9 -0.31 13.33 -8.51
CA ASN A 9 -1.58 12.89 -7.91
C ASN A 9 -1.86 11.39 -8.14
N SER A 10 -1.29 10.81 -9.18
CA SER A 10 -1.40 9.38 -9.49
C SER A 10 -0.13 8.62 -9.07
N PRO A 11 -0.25 7.47 -8.40
CA PRO A 11 0.90 6.61 -8.12
C PRO A 11 1.56 6.07 -9.40
N TRP A 12 0.81 5.98 -10.51
CA TRP A 12 1.33 5.46 -11.78
C TRP A 12 2.12 6.51 -12.58
N ALA A 13 1.98 7.78 -12.24
CA ALA A 13 2.79 8.87 -12.77
C ALA A 13 4.12 9.03 -12.01
N ALA A 14 4.24 8.49 -10.79
CA ALA A 14 5.45 8.56 -10.00
C ALA A 14 6.65 7.91 -10.74
N PRO A 15 7.85 8.50 -10.69
CA PRO A 15 9.00 8.02 -11.46
C PRO A 15 9.42 6.62 -11.01
N ARG A 16 9.73 5.77 -12.00
CA ARG A 16 10.36 4.46 -11.80
C ARG A 16 11.83 4.66 -11.44
N VAL A 17 12.25 4.10 -10.32
CA VAL A 17 13.62 4.22 -9.80
C VAL A 17 14.45 3.00 -10.21
N LEU A 18 13.89 1.80 -10.06
CA LEU A 18 14.52 0.52 -10.42
C LEU A 18 13.44 -0.45 -10.87
N HIS A 19 13.69 -1.26 -11.89
CA HIS A 19 12.74 -2.30 -12.30
C HIS A 19 13.40 -3.45 -13.06
N ASN A 20 12.76 -4.62 -13.04
CA ASN A 20 13.04 -5.74 -13.92
C ASN A 20 11.72 -6.49 -14.21
N GLY A 21 11.77 -7.75 -14.67
CA GLY A 21 10.55 -8.53 -14.96
C GLY A 21 9.76 -9.01 -13.73
N ALA A 22 10.34 -8.91 -12.52
CA ALA A 22 9.76 -9.41 -11.28
C ALA A 22 9.47 -8.31 -10.24
N THR A 23 10.06 -7.12 -10.40
CA THR A 23 9.84 -6.00 -9.47
C THR A 23 9.91 -4.64 -10.15
N GLU A 24 9.17 -3.69 -9.59
CA GLU A 24 9.23 -2.28 -9.94
C GLU A 24 9.21 -1.42 -8.68
N LEU A 25 10.19 -0.53 -8.56
CA LEU A 25 10.32 0.43 -7.48
C LEU A 25 10.01 1.83 -7.99
N ARG A 26 9.16 2.56 -7.27
CA ARG A 26 8.88 3.98 -7.50
C ARG A 26 9.05 4.75 -6.21
N PHE A 27 9.40 6.03 -6.33
CA PHE A 27 9.35 6.95 -5.21
C PHE A 27 8.33 8.03 -5.53
N TRP A 28 7.33 8.14 -4.67
CA TRP A 28 6.15 8.96 -4.91
C TRP A 28 5.98 10.00 -3.81
N LYS A 29 5.85 11.26 -4.21
CA LYS A 29 5.45 12.35 -3.32
C LYS A 29 3.97 12.68 -3.57
N LEU A 30 3.18 12.74 -2.52
CA LEU A 30 1.77 13.09 -2.58
C LEU A 30 1.46 14.16 -1.53
N ASN A 31 0.98 15.32 -1.94
CA ASN A 31 0.68 16.44 -1.03
C ASN A 31 -0.79 16.90 -1.07
N ARG A 32 -1.63 16.22 -1.85
CA ARG A 32 -3.06 16.47 -1.98
C ARG A 32 -3.80 15.14 -2.12
N PRO A 33 -5.09 15.06 -1.75
CA PRO A 33 -5.89 13.86 -1.96
C PRO A 33 -5.86 13.40 -3.41
N MET A 34 -5.76 12.09 -3.62
CA MET A 34 -5.89 11.49 -4.95
C MET A 34 -7.27 11.79 -5.53
N THR A 35 -7.31 12.18 -6.81
CA THR A 35 -8.56 12.46 -7.53
C THR A 35 -9.16 11.22 -8.18
N ALA A 36 -8.36 10.18 -8.39
CA ALA A 36 -8.77 8.90 -8.96
C ALA A 36 -8.38 7.75 -8.03
N LEU A 37 -9.07 6.61 -8.14
CA LEU A 37 -8.66 5.36 -7.52
C LEU A 37 -7.54 4.73 -8.34
N ALA A 38 -6.56 4.16 -7.65
CA ALA A 38 -5.51 3.36 -8.25
C ALA A 38 -5.87 1.87 -8.17
N ARG A 39 -5.62 1.12 -9.24
CA ARG A 39 -5.76 -0.34 -9.26
C ARG A 39 -4.58 -0.97 -9.99
N ASN A 40 -3.90 -1.90 -9.36
CA ASN A 40 -2.76 -2.59 -9.95
C ASN A 40 -3.11 -4.02 -10.35
N ALA A 41 -3.12 -4.33 -11.65
CA ALA A 41 -3.35 -5.68 -12.16
C ALA A 41 -2.05 -6.45 -12.47
N ASP A 42 -0.88 -5.84 -12.26
CA ASP A 42 0.42 -6.46 -12.57
C ASP A 42 1.01 -7.25 -11.41
N GLY A 43 0.74 -6.84 -10.17
CA GLY A 43 1.34 -7.42 -8.97
C GLY A 43 0.70 -6.91 -7.69
N ASP A 44 1.13 -7.47 -6.56
CA ASP A 44 0.89 -6.84 -5.27
C ASP A 44 1.74 -5.57 -5.15
N GLN A 45 1.21 -4.60 -4.42
CA GLN A 45 1.86 -3.33 -4.17
C GLN A 45 2.20 -3.20 -2.68
N LEU A 46 3.47 -2.99 -2.35
CA LEU A 46 3.90 -2.58 -1.02
C LEU A 46 4.14 -1.06 -1.03
N LEU A 47 3.51 -0.36 -0.09
CA LEU A 47 3.75 1.05 0.18
C LEU A 47 4.52 1.16 1.50
N PHE A 48 5.71 1.74 1.46
CA PHE A 48 6.41 2.16 2.67
C PHE A 48 6.28 3.68 2.81
N ILE A 49 5.61 4.12 3.88
CA ILE A 49 5.41 5.53 4.19
C ILE A 49 6.68 6.04 4.87
N HIS A 50 7.52 6.74 4.12
CA HIS A 50 8.76 7.32 4.63
C HIS A 50 8.50 8.55 5.49
N GLU A 51 7.57 9.41 5.08
CA GLU A 51 7.19 10.65 5.78
C GLU A 51 5.69 10.91 5.61
N GLY A 52 5.10 11.62 6.58
CA GLY A 52 3.74 12.10 6.56
C GLY A 52 2.71 11.12 7.11
N ALA A 53 1.43 11.47 6.92
CA ALA A 53 0.28 10.69 7.36
C ALA A 53 -0.91 10.91 6.41
N ALA A 54 -1.76 9.89 6.28
CA ALA A 54 -2.90 9.90 5.38
C ALA A 54 -3.97 8.90 5.81
N ASP A 55 -5.16 9.05 5.24
CA ASP A 55 -6.19 8.02 5.27
C ASP A 55 -6.17 7.26 3.94
N LEU A 56 -6.07 5.93 4.02
CA LEU A 56 -6.16 5.00 2.91
C LEU A 56 -7.58 4.44 2.86
N PHE A 57 -8.22 4.57 1.72
CA PHE A 57 -9.52 4.00 1.43
C PHE A 57 -9.36 2.96 0.33
N CYS A 58 -9.92 1.77 0.52
CA CYS A 58 -9.84 0.69 -0.45
C CYS A 58 -11.11 -0.17 -0.46
N ASP A 59 -11.14 -1.19 -1.32
CA ASP A 59 -12.24 -2.17 -1.44
C ASP A 59 -12.60 -2.88 -0.11
N TYR A 60 -11.72 -2.79 0.89
CA TYR A 60 -11.86 -3.48 2.17
C TYR A 60 -12.16 -2.52 3.32
N GLY A 61 -12.24 -1.22 3.06
CA GLY A 61 -12.52 -0.22 4.10
C GLY A 61 -11.44 0.85 4.21
N HIS A 62 -11.25 1.31 5.43
CA HIS A 62 -10.38 2.42 5.77
C HIS A 62 -9.20 1.98 6.67
N LEU A 63 -8.03 2.56 6.41
CA LEU A 63 -6.83 2.49 7.25
C LEU A 63 -6.19 3.88 7.31
N SER A 64 -5.97 4.42 8.51
CA SER A 64 -5.01 5.51 8.64
C SER A 64 -3.59 4.98 8.46
N VAL A 65 -2.70 5.77 7.88
CA VAL A 65 -1.28 5.42 7.66
C VAL A 65 -0.40 6.57 8.12
N GLU A 66 0.76 6.23 8.68
CA GLU A 66 1.75 7.17 9.20
C GLU A 66 3.17 6.75 8.81
N ALA A 67 4.13 7.66 9.03
CA ALA A 67 5.54 7.37 8.80
C ALA A 67 5.99 6.08 9.51
N GLY A 68 6.72 5.24 8.78
CA GLY A 68 7.17 3.92 9.22
C GLY A 68 6.21 2.78 8.88
N ASP A 69 5.01 3.06 8.37
CA ASP A 69 4.07 2.01 7.96
C ASP A 69 4.50 1.33 6.65
N TYR A 70 4.43 0.00 6.68
CA TYR A 70 4.37 -0.86 5.51
C TYR A 70 2.92 -1.26 5.28
N VAL A 71 2.39 -0.96 4.09
CA VAL A 71 1.05 -1.35 3.67
C VAL A 71 1.15 -2.25 2.45
N VAL A 72 0.71 -3.50 2.58
CA VAL A 72 0.54 -4.40 1.44
C VAL A 72 -0.85 -4.22 0.88
N LEU A 73 -0.94 -4.01 -0.42
CA LEU A 73 -2.17 -3.95 -1.20
C LEU A 73 -2.16 -5.10 -2.21
N PRO A 74 -3.04 -6.09 -2.06
CA PRO A 74 -3.15 -7.19 -3.00
C PRO A 74 -3.40 -6.72 -4.44
N ARG A 75 -2.93 -7.52 -5.40
CA ARG A 75 -3.20 -7.30 -6.82
C ARG A 75 -4.71 -7.16 -7.04
N GLY A 76 -5.08 -6.10 -7.75
CA GLY A 76 -6.44 -5.82 -8.16
C GLY A 76 -7.25 -5.01 -7.16
N THR A 77 -6.73 -4.70 -5.97
CA THR A 77 -7.36 -3.79 -5.01
C THR A 77 -7.43 -2.38 -5.59
N MET A 78 -8.61 -1.75 -5.53
CA MET A 78 -8.81 -0.33 -5.76
C MET A 78 -8.54 0.41 -4.46
N TRP A 79 -7.75 1.48 -4.54
CA TRP A 79 -7.40 2.27 -3.36
C TRP A 79 -7.14 3.74 -3.71
N ARG A 80 -7.27 4.62 -2.70
CA ARG A 80 -6.77 6.00 -2.75
C ARG A 80 -6.24 6.45 -1.40
N LEU A 81 -5.36 7.44 -1.44
CA LEU A 81 -4.82 8.14 -0.28
C LEU A 81 -5.39 9.56 -0.19
N SER A 82 -5.77 9.94 1.02
CA SER A 82 -6.13 11.30 1.41
C SER A 82 -5.13 11.80 2.45
N PRO A 83 -4.06 12.50 2.04
CA PRO A 83 -3.02 12.95 2.95
C PRO A 83 -3.52 14.04 3.89
N SER A 84 -3.31 13.85 5.19
CA SER A 84 -3.41 14.91 6.21
C SER A 84 -2.08 15.66 6.36
N GLN A 85 -0.97 15.03 5.95
CA GLN A 85 0.37 15.61 5.82
C GLN A 85 0.98 15.19 4.48
N ALA A 86 1.90 15.98 3.93
CA ALA A 86 2.59 15.61 2.70
C ALA A 86 3.34 14.27 2.86
N LEU A 87 3.10 13.35 1.93
CA LEU A 87 3.64 12.00 1.96
C LEU A 87 4.88 11.85 1.09
N SER A 88 5.78 11.02 1.59
CA SER A 88 6.92 10.46 0.86
C SER A 88 6.80 8.95 0.90
N ILE A 89 6.62 8.30 -0.25
CA ILE A 89 6.23 6.89 -0.32
C ILE A 89 7.23 6.15 -1.20
N LEU A 90 7.86 5.10 -0.66
CA LEU A 90 8.54 4.10 -1.48
C LEU A 90 7.53 3.03 -1.86
N MET A 91 7.33 2.85 -3.15
CA MET A 91 6.42 1.84 -3.69
C MET A 91 7.23 0.68 -4.26
N ILE A 92 6.89 -0.54 -3.89
CA ILE A 92 7.55 -1.77 -4.35
C ILE A 92 6.49 -2.73 -4.89
N GLU A 93 6.49 -2.93 -6.20
CA GLU A 93 5.61 -3.90 -6.86
C GLU A 93 6.28 -5.27 -6.94
N ALA A 94 5.53 -6.31 -6.61
CA ALA A 94 5.89 -7.70 -6.90
C ALA A 94 5.27 -8.12 -8.25
N THR A 95 5.90 -7.71 -9.36
CA THR A 95 5.35 -7.90 -10.72
C THR A 95 5.21 -9.39 -11.04
N GLY A 96 4.01 -9.82 -11.43
CA GLY A 96 3.71 -11.21 -11.70
C GLY A 96 3.64 -12.11 -10.46
N SER A 97 3.92 -11.58 -9.25
CA SER A 97 3.92 -12.32 -7.99
C SER A 97 3.01 -11.68 -6.93
N HIS A 98 3.09 -12.17 -5.70
CA HIS A 98 2.42 -11.67 -4.50
C HIS A 98 3.40 -11.66 -3.31
N TYR A 99 3.10 -10.90 -2.27
CA TYR A 99 3.89 -10.93 -1.03
C TYR A 99 3.43 -12.06 -0.12
N THR A 100 4.39 -12.74 0.50
CA THR A 100 4.16 -13.74 1.54
C THR A 100 5.09 -13.47 2.71
N LEU A 101 4.74 -14.02 3.88
CA LEU A 101 5.67 -14.03 4.99
C LEU A 101 6.76 -15.08 4.73
N PRO A 102 8.02 -14.78 5.05
CA PRO A 102 9.09 -15.76 4.92
C PRO A 102 8.87 -16.92 5.89
N ASP A 103 9.42 -18.09 5.55
CA ASP A 103 9.55 -19.18 6.52
C ASP A 103 10.50 -18.74 7.64
N LYS A 104 9.99 -18.77 8.87
CA LYS A 104 10.72 -18.34 10.07
C LYS A 104 11.49 -19.50 10.71
N GLY A 105 11.35 -20.73 10.22
CA GLY A 105 12.11 -21.89 10.71
C GLY A 105 12.10 -22.02 12.24
N LEU A 106 13.29 -22.17 12.83
CA LEU A 106 13.47 -22.45 14.26
C LEU A 106 13.08 -21.29 15.20
N VAL A 107 13.07 -20.04 14.71
CA VAL A 107 12.70 -18.90 15.57
C VAL A 107 11.19 -18.77 15.77
N GLY A 108 10.41 -19.52 14.98
CA GLY A 108 8.97 -19.67 15.16
C GLY A 108 8.12 -18.54 14.58
N PRO A 109 6.78 -18.71 14.61
CA PRO A 109 5.84 -17.84 13.87
C PRO A 109 5.77 -16.40 14.39
N HIS A 110 6.19 -16.14 15.63
CA HIS A 110 6.19 -14.81 16.26
C HIS A 110 7.53 -14.07 16.13
N ALA A 111 8.52 -14.67 15.48
CA ALA A 111 9.78 -13.99 15.20
C ALA A 111 9.59 -12.84 14.20
N ILE A 112 10.47 -11.83 14.30
CA ILE A 112 10.48 -10.57 13.53
C ILE A 112 9.30 -9.65 13.87
N PHE A 113 8.08 -10.15 13.99
CA PHE A 113 6.93 -9.40 14.50
C PHE A 113 5.85 -10.37 14.96
N ASP A 114 4.98 -9.89 15.84
CA ASP A 114 3.77 -10.60 16.25
C ASP A 114 2.68 -10.39 15.19
N PRO A 115 2.08 -11.45 14.59
CA PRO A 115 0.99 -11.32 13.62
C PRO A 115 -0.19 -10.48 14.10
N ALA A 116 -0.42 -10.38 15.42
CA ALA A 116 -1.46 -9.52 15.98
C ALA A 116 -1.22 -8.01 15.75
N MET A 117 -0.01 -7.61 15.34
CA MET A 117 0.32 -6.23 14.96
C MET A 117 0.02 -5.91 13.49
N LEU A 118 -0.51 -6.86 12.72
CA LEU A 118 -1.03 -6.60 11.39
C LEU A 118 -2.44 -6.03 11.51
N ASP A 119 -2.59 -4.77 11.11
CA ASP A 119 -3.90 -4.12 11.03
C ASP A 119 -4.51 -4.34 9.65
N ALA A 120 -5.79 -4.66 9.62
CA ALA A 120 -6.60 -4.75 8.40
C ALA A 120 -7.57 -3.54 8.30
N PRO A 121 -7.98 -3.15 7.07
CA PRO A 121 -8.96 -2.10 6.87
C PRO A 121 -10.29 -2.37 7.58
N LYS A 122 -10.93 -1.29 8.05
CA LYS A 122 -12.18 -1.35 8.80
C LYS A 122 -13.29 -0.62 8.07
N ILE A 123 -14.51 -1.13 8.21
CA ILE A 123 -15.74 -0.43 7.79
C ILE A 123 -16.17 0.51 8.93
N ASP A 124 -15.38 1.56 9.14
CA ASP A 124 -15.61 2.58 10.17
C ASP A 124 -16.38 3.79 9.62
N ASP A 125 -16.62 4.78 10.48
CA ASP A 125 -17.39 5.97 10.11
C ASP A 125 -16.67 6.83 9.07
N ALA A 126 -15.33 6.81 9.04
CA ALA A 126 -14.57 7.51 8.00
C ALA A 126 -14.80 6.87 6.63
N PHE A 127 -14.80 5.53 6.56
CA PHE A 127 -15.14 4.80 5.34
C PHE A 127 -16.57 5.09 4.87
N ARG A 128 -17.55 5.03 5.78
CA ARG A 128 -18.96 5.32 5.47
C ARG A 128 -19.19 6.75 5.00
N ALA A 129 -18.51 7.73 5.63
CA ALA A 129 -18.59 9.12 5.21
C ALA A 129 -18.01 9.32 3.81
N HIS A 130 -16.94 8.59 3.47
CA HIS A 130 -16.35 8.61 2.14
C HIS A 130 -17.26 7.96 1.08
N GLN A 131 -17.99 6.90 1.43
CA GLN A 131 -18.98 6.27 0.55
C GLN A 131 -20.13 7.19 0.15
N ALA A 132 -20.52 8.10 1.04
CA ALA A 132 -21.61 9.05 0.77
C ALA A 132 -21.27 10.07 -0.34
N ASP A 133 -20.01 10.12 -0.79
CA ASP A 133 -19.59 10.92 -1.95
C ASP A 133 -19.99 10.21 -3.25
N ASP A 134 -21.23 10.45 -3.70
CA ASP A 134 -21.82 9.88 -4.94
C ASP A 134 -21.35 10.60 -6.21
N ARG A 135 -20.07 10.95 -6.26
CA ARG A 135 -19.49 11.61 -7.42
C ARG A 135 -19.00 10.60 -8.45
N GLU A 136 -18.95 11.06 -9.70
CA GLU A 136 -18.22 10.36 -10.75
C GLU A 136 -16.78 10.08 -10.29
N THR A 137 -16.38 8.81 -10.35
CA THR A 137 -15.08 8.36 -9.87
C THR A 137 -14.32 7.67 -11.00
N ARG A 138 -13.11 8.20 -11.26
CA ARG A 138 -12.15 7.58 -12.18
C ARG A 138 -11.33 6.51 -11.45
N VAL A 139 -11.09 5.39 -12.13
CA VAL A 139 -10.22 4.30 -11.70
C VAL A 139 -9.11 4.15 -12.72
N GLU A 140 -7.87 4.37 -12.29
CA GLU A 140 -6.65 4.19 -13.08
C GLU A 140 -6.12 2.77 -12.87
N ILE A 141 -6.22 1.96 -13.91
CA ILE A 141 -5.91 0.54 -13.90
C ILE A 141 -4.57 0.32 -14.60
N LYS A 142 -3.54 -0.01 -13.83
CA LYS A 142 -2.25 -0.44 -14.37
C LYS A 142 -2.33 -1.91 -14.78
N LYS A 143 -2.01 -2.22 -16.04
CA LYS A 143 -1.88 -3.59 -16.55
C LYS A 143 -0.84 -3.65 -17.67
N ARG A 144 0.06 -4.62 -17.60
CA ARG A 144 1.22 -4.84 -18.46
C ARG A 144 2.05 -3.56 -18.63
N GLY A 145 2.23 -2.81 -17.54
CA GLY A 145 2.96 -1.55 -17.54
C GLY A 145 2.26 -0.35 -18.21
N ALA A 146 1.05 -0.53 -18.73
CA ALA A 146 0.22 0.56 -19.27
C ALA A 146 -0.92 0.90 -18.30
N VAL A 147 -1.38 2.16 -18.34
CA VAL A 147 -2.50 2.62 -17.51
C VAL A 147 -3.71 2.87 -18.42
N SER A 148 -4.83 2.22 -18.12
CA SER A 148 -6.13 2.56 -18.67
C SER A 148 -7.00 3.24 -17.62
N VAL A 149 -8.04 3.95 -18.05
CA VAL A 149 -8.97 4.63 -17.15
C VAL A 149 -10.37 4.07 -17.37
N ALA A 150 -11.02 3.66 -16.29
CA ALA A 150 -12.45 3.39 -16.24
C ALA A 150 -13.13 4.49 -15.42
N THR A 151 -14.31 4.94 -15.83
CA THR A 151 -15.07 5.97 -15.13
C THR A 151 -16.39 5.38 -14.68
N TYR A 152 -16.68 5.52 -13.38
CA TYR A 152 -17.92 5.07 -12.75
C TYR A 152 -18.76 6.31 -12.42
N PRO A 153 -20.08 6.28 -12.60
CA PRO A 153 -20.95 7.39 -12.23
C PRO A 153 -21.16 7.51 -10.71
N TYR A 154 -20.52 6.64 -9.93
CA TYR A 154 -20.55 6.57 -8.47
C TYR A 154 -19.15 6.22 -7.93
N ASN A 155 -18.97 6.30 -6.61
CA ASN A 155 -17.75 5.82 -5.93
C ASN A 155 -17.79 4.29 -5.74
N PRO A 156 -16.92 3.51 -6.40
CA PRO A 156 -16.97 2.05 -6.37
C PRO A 156 -16.37 1.44 -5.08
N LEU A 157 -15.93 2.25 -4.11
CA LEU A 157 -15.54 1.75 -2.79
C LEU A 157 -16.77 1.59 -1.87
N ASP A 158 -17.76 0.81 -2.32
CA ASP A 158 -19.11 0.71 -1.74
C ASP A 158 -19.34 -0.55 -0.88
N VAL A 159 -18.27 -1.23 -0.47
CA VAL A 159 -18.37 -2.45 0.34
C VAL A 159 -19.09 -2.18 1.67
N VAL A 160 -20.04 -3.06 2.05
CA VAL A 160 -20.74 -2.98 3.34
C VAL A 160 -20.05 -3.84 4.41
N GLY A 161 -19.34 -4.88 3.99
CA GLY A 161 -18.56 -5.78 4.83
C GLY A 161 -17.85 -6.83 3.98
N TRP A 162 -16.83 -7.46 4.54
CA TRP A 162 -16.03 -8.47 3.85
C TRP A 162 -15.55 -9.55 4.83
N HIS A 163 -15.25 -10.73 4.29
CA HIS A 163 -14.58 -11.82 5.00
C HIS A 163 -13.62 -12.53 4.04
N GLY A 164 -12.50 -13.04 4.54
CA GLY A 164 -11.53 -13.78 3.73
C GLY A 164 -10.12 -13.67 4.28
N GLU A 165 -9.19 -14.32 3.60
CA GLU A 165 -7.76 -14.38 3.98
C GLU A 165 -6.87 -13.46 3.13
N LEU A 166 -7.40 -12.91 2.03
CA LEU A 166 -6.71 -11.95 1.18
C LEU A 166 -7.27 -10.54 1.42
N SER A 167 -6.49 -9.70 2.08
CA SER A 167 -6.83 -8.31 2.36
C SER A 167 -5.58 -7.43 2.42
N PRO A 168 -5.73 -6.11 2.27
CA PRO A 168 -4.67 -5.19 2.63
C PRO A 168 -4.29 -5.36 4.10
N VAL A 169 -2.99 -5.26 4.39
CA VAL A 169 -2.48 -5.31 5.75
C VAL A 169 -1.45 -4.21 5.97
N ARG A 170 -1.43 -3.66 7.18
CA ARG A 170 -0.49 -2.62 7.62
C ARG A 170 0.29 -3.09 8.84
N ILE A 171 1.60 -2.82 8.86
CA ILE A 171 2.43 -2.90 10.07
C ILE A 171 3.41 -1.73 10.12
N ASN A 172 3.58 -1.12 11.29
CA ASN A 172 4.58 -0.07 11.50
C ASN A 172 5.95 -0.68 11.84
N VAL A 173 7.02 -0.06 11.34
CA VAL A 173 8.42 -0.46 11.62
C VAL A 173 8.72 -0.57 13.12
N ARG A 174 8.05 0.21 13.98
CA ARG A 174 8.19 0.12 15.45
C ARG A 174 7.78 -1.23 16.05
N HIS A 175 6.98 -2.02 15.32
CA HIS A 175 6.54 -3.34 15.74
C HIS A 175 7.46 -4.46 15.22
N ILE A 176 8.45 -4.12 14.39
CA ILE A 176 9.48 -5.05 13.93
C ILE A 176 10.54 -5.22 15.03
N ARG A 177 10.87 -6.48 15.31
CA ARG A 177 11.81 -6.95 16.32
C ARG A 177 12.96 -7.68 15.62
N PRO A 178 14.05 -6.97 15.28
CA PRO A 178 15.16 -7.56 14.54
C PRO A 178 15.79 -8.75 15.28
N LEU A 179 16.13 -9.81 14.55
CA LEU A 179 16.93 -10.89 15.10
C LEU A 179 18.40 -10.44 15.18
N MET A 180 18.92 -10.45 16.40
CA MET A 180 20.26 -9.97 16.71
C MET A 180 21.07 -11.06 17.41
N SER A 181 22.39 -11.00 17.26
CA SER A 181 23.31 -11.81 18.04
C SER A 181 24.33 -10.92 18.75
N HIS A 182 24.61 -11.25 20.00
CA HIS A 182 25.56 -10.54 20.85
C HIS A 182 27.01 -10.53 20.35
N ARG A 183 27.43 -11.56 19.59
CA ARG A 183 28.83 -11.77 19.18
C ARG A 183 29.01 -12.23 17.74
N TYR A 184 27.92 -12.35 17.00
CA TYR A 184 27.96 -12.81 15.60
C TYR A 184 27.21 -11.83 14.72
N HIS A 185 27.76 -11.55 13.53
CA HIS A 185 27.07 -10.76 12.54
C HIS A 185 26.00 -11.61 11.87
N VAL A 186 24.75 -11.39 12.26
CA VAL A 186 23.61 -12.08 11.66
C VAL A 186 23.45 -11.61 10.20
N PRO A 187 23.17 -12.51 9.23
CA PRO A 187 22.90 -12.10 7.85
C PRO A 187 21.74 -11.09 7.77
N PRO A 188 21.76 -10.12 6.83
CA PRO A 188 20.67 -9.14 6.68
C PRO A 188 19.29 -9.74 6.37
N SER A 189 19.22 -11.02 5.98
CA SER A 189 17.97 -11.75 5.71
C SER A 189 17.30 -12.31 6.96
N ALA A 190 17.93 -12.21 8.13
CA ALA A 190 17.40 -12.72 9.39
C ALA A 190 16.44 -11.74 10.06
#